data_AF-A0A356K455-F1
#
_entry.id   AF-A0A356K455-F1
#
_cell.length_a   1.000
_cell.length_b   1.000
_cell.length_c   1.000
_cell.angle_alpha   90.00
_cell.angle_beta   90.00
_cell.angle_gamma   90.00
#
_symmetry.space_group_name_H-M   'P 1'
#
loop_
_entity.id
_entity.type
_entity.pdbx_description
1 polymer ?
#
loop_
_entity_poly.entity_id
_entity_poly.type
_entity_poly.pdbx_seq_one_letter_code
_entity_poly.pdbx_strand_id
1 'polypeptide(L)' 'MQFIVLVIKRLVMALCMLYTVDLITSSAGFIIPINVVSVIFVSLLGIPALFGLAFLKHFM' A
#
# COMPACT_ATOMS: atom_id res chain seq x y z
N MET A 1 8.54 -16.21 19.12
CA MET A 1 9.51 -15.17 18.70
C MET A 1 9.51 -14.94 17.18
N GLN A 2 9.62 -15.96 16.33
CA GLN A 2 9.76 -15.77 14.87
C GLN A 2 8.50 -15.28 14.14
N PHE A 3 7.30 -15.73 14.52
CA PHE A 3 6.05 -15.36 13.85
C PHE A 3 5.71 -13.87 13.94
N ILE A 4 5.89 -13.28 15.13
CA ILE A 4 5.62 -11.86 15.37
C ILE A 4 6.54 -10.98 14.52
N VAL A 5 7.82 -11.32 14.43
CA VAL A 5 8.78 -10.61 13.59
C VAL A 5 8.40 -10.71 12.11
N LEU A 6 7.90 -11.87 11.67
CA LEU A 6 7.46 -12.10 10.29
C LEU A 6 6.25 -11.22 9.93
N VAL A 7 5.27 -11.11 10.84
CA VAL A 7 4.10 -10.24 10.67
C VAL A 7 4.49 -8.77 10.63
N ILE A 8 5.33 -8.32 11.58
CA ILE A 8 5.81 -6.93 11.63
C ILE A 8 6.58 -6.59 10.35
N LYS A 9 7.47 -7.48 9.89
CA LYS A 9 8.26 -7.27 8.68
C LYS A 9 7.37 -7.11 7.45
N ARG A 10 6.29 -7.90 7.37
CA ARG A 10 5.29 -7.81 6.28
C ARG A 10 4.53 -6.48 6.31
N LEU A 11 4.15 -6.02 7.49
CA LEU A 11 3.48 -4.74 7.72
C LEU A 11 4.36 -3.54 7.35
N VAL A 12 5.63 -3.56 7.78
CA VAL A 12 6.61 -2.53 7.44
C VAL A 12 6.85 -2.49 5.93
N MET A 13 6.94 -3.65 5.27
CA MET A 13 7.13 -3.72 3.82
C MET A 13 5.91 -3.20 3.06
N ALA A 14 4.69 -3.49 3.54
CA ALA A 14 3.45 -2.94 2.99
C ALA A 14 3.39 -1.41 3.13
N LEU A 15 3.75 -0.87 4.30
CA LEU A 15 3.80 0.58 4.55
C LEU A 15 4.83 1.28 3.64
N CYS A 16 6.04 0.73 3.53
CA CYS A 16 7.06 1.27 2.63
C CYS A 16 6.58 1.25 1.17
N MET A 17 5.98 0.16 0.71
CA MET A 17 5.43 0.08 -0.65
C MET A 17 4.34 1.13 -0.87
N LEU A 18 3.37 1.22 0.04
CA LEU A 18 2.26 2.18 -0.05
C LEU A 18 2.80 3.62 -0.15
N TYR A 19 3.79 3.97 0.68
CA TYR A 19 4.41 5.29 0.69
C TYR A 19 5.25 5.57 -0.56
N THR A 20 6.00 4.59 -1.06
CA THR A 20 6.76 4.77 -2.31
C THR A 20 5.85 4.98 -3.52
N VAL A 21 4.76 4.23 -3.63
CA VAL A 21 3.81 4.41 -4.73
C VAL A 21 3.07 5.73 -4.59
N ASP A 22 2.67 6.13 -3.38
CA ASP A 22 2.09 7.45 -3.14
C ASP A 22 3.04 8.59 -3.58
N LEU A 23 4.33 8.53 -3.21
CA LEU A 23 5.32 9.52 -3.67
C LEU A 23 5.49 9.55 -5.20
N ILE A 24 5.59 8.39 -5.84
CA ILE A 24 5.76 8.29 -7.29
C ILE A 24 4.51 8.83 -8.00
N THR A 25 3.32 8.48 -7.52
CA THR A 25 2.06 8.89 -8.12
C THR A 25 1.72 10.34 -7.79
N SER A 26 2.17 10.87 -6.65
CA SER A 26 2.01 12.29 -6.28
C SER A 26 2.78 13.20 -7.22
N SER A 27 3.92 12.74 -7.78
CA SER A 27 4.60 13.44 -8.87
C SER A 27 3.77 13.50 -10.16
N ALA A 28 2.83 12.58 -10.36
CA ALA A 28 1.90 12.56 -11.49
C ALA A 28 0.56 13.27 -11.15
N GLY A 29 0.47 13.93 -9.99
CA GLY A 29 -0.77 14.58 -9.52
C GLY A 29 -1.78 13.62 -8.90
N PHE A 30 -1.41 12.36 -8.67
CA PHE A 30 -2.24 11.32 -8.06
C PHE A 30 -1.85 11.10 -6.60
N ILE A 31 -2.76 11.33 -5.67
CA ILE A 31 -2.51 11.07 -4.24
C ILE A 31 -3.20 9.76 -3.88
N ILE A 32 -2.50 8.74 -3.39
CA ILE A 32 -3.12 7.49 -2.94
C ILE A 32 -3.46 7.62 -1.46
N PRO A 33 -4.71 7.41 -1.04
CA PRO A 33 -5.06 7.56 0.37
C PRO A 33 -4.37 6.46 1.21
N ILE A 34 -3.42 6.87 2.05
CA ILE A 34 -2.77 5.99 3.04
C ILE A 34 -3.67 5.89 4.28
N ASN A 35 -4.55 4.88 4.28
CA ASN A 35 -5.42 4.57 5.42
C ASN A 35 -5.25 3.13 5.90
N VAL A 36 -5.77 2.80 7.09
CA VAL A 36 -5.65 1.45 7.70
C VAL A 36 -6.18 0.36 6.75
N VAL A 37 -7.27 0.64 6.03
CA VAL A 37 -7.86 -0.28 5.04
C VAL A 37 -6.87 -0.59 3.91
N SER A 38 -6.29 0.44 3.29
CA SER A 38 -5.28 0.29 2.24
C SER A 38 -4.03 -0.45 2.72
N VAL A 39 -3.59 -0.25 3.96
CA VAL A 39 -2.47 -1.00 4.55
C VAL A 39 -2.83 -2.49 4.71
N ILE A 40 -4.04 -2.80 5.15
CA ILE A 40 -4.51 -4.20 5.27
C ILE A 40 -4.60 -4.86 3.88
N PHE A 41 -5.17 -4.16 2.89
CA PHE A 41 -5.26 -4.66 1.52
C PHE A 41 -3.89 -4.88 0.90
N VAL A 42 -2.95 -3.94 1.06
CA VAL A 42 -1.57 -4.11 0.56
C VAL A 42 -0.80 -5.15 1.35
N SER A 43 -1.06 -5.34 2.64
CA SER A 43 -0.44 -6.43 3.40
C SER A 43 -0.96 -7.81 3.00
N LEU A 44 -2.20 -7.93 2.51
CA LEU A 44 -2.80 -9.19 2.03
C LEU A 44 -2.47 -9.49 0.57
N LEU A 45 -2.67 -8.50 -0.31
CA LEU A 45 -2.56 -8.64 -1.76
C LEU A 45 -1.19 -8.18 -2.30
N GLY A 46 -0.50 -7.28 -1.62
CA GLY A 46 0.78 -6.72 -2.08
C GLY A 46 0.61 -5.76 -3.26
N ILE A 47 1.44 -5.95 -4.29
CA ILE A 47 1.48 -5.13 -5.52
C ILE A 47 0.13 -5.03 -6.23
N PRO A 48 -0.67 -6.10 -6.41
CA PRO A 48 -1.99 -5.98 -7.04
C PRO A 48 -2.98 -5.10 -6.27
N ALA A 49 -2.87 -4.98 -4.94
CA ALA A 49 -3.70 -4.04 -4.17
C ALA A 49 -3.33 -2.58 -4.46
N LEU A 50 -2.06 -2.28 -4.73
CA LEU A 50 -1.63 -0.93 -5.13
C LEU A 50 -2.25 -0.54 -6.48
N PHE A 51 -2.22 -1.45 -7.46
CA PHE A 51 -2.87 -1.24 -8.75
C PHE A 51 -4.38 -1.07 -8.61
N GLY A 52 -5.03 -1.92 -7.79
CA GLY A 52 -6.47 -1.82 -7.54
C GLY A 52 -6.88 -0.49 -6.89
N LEU A 53 -6.12 -0.01 -5.89
CA LEU A 53 -6.37 1.28 -5.23
C LEU A 53 -6.15 2.47 -6.18
N ALA A 54 -5.10 2.42 -7.01
CA ALA A 54 -4.83 3.44 -8.01
C ALA A 54 -5.94 3.49 -9.07
N PHE A 55 -6.40 2.32 -9.56
CA PHE A 55 -7.46 2.23 -10.56
C PHE A 55 -8.82 2.69 -10.00
N LEU A 56 -9.15 2.30 -8.78
CA LEU A 56 -10.40 2.67 -8.12
C LEU A 56 -10.50 4.19 -7.91
N LYS A 57 -9.40 4.84 -7.54
CA LYS A 57 -9.33 6.30 -7.38
C LYS A 57 -9.28 7.06 -8.71
N HIS A 58 -8.83 6.43 -9.79
CA HIS A 58 -8.89 7.03 -11.12
C HIS A 58 -10.29 7.00 -11.72
N PHE A 59 -11.05 5.95 -11.44
CA PHE A 59 -12.36 5.75 -12.05
C PHE A 59 -13.51 6.40 -11.26
N MET A 60 -13.30 6.73 -9.99
CA MET A 60 -14.28 7.35 -9.08
C MET A 60 -13.86 8.77 -8.71
#